data_AF-A0AA39A6B8-F1
#
_entry.id   AF-A0AA39A6B8-F1
#
_cell.length_a   1.000
_cell.length_b   1.000
_cell.length_c   1.000
_cell.angle_alpha   90.00
_cell.angle_beta   90.00
_cell.angle_gamma   90.00
#
_symmetry.space_group_name_H-M   'P 1'
#
loop_
_entity.id
_entity.type
_entity.pdbx_description
1 polymer ?
#
loop_
_entity_poly.entity_id
_entity_poly.type
_entity_poly.pdbx_seq_one_letter_code
_entity_poly.pdbx_strand_id
1 'polypeptide(L)'
;MGSRSKGNYTNPCLTLHQPWASLLVYGIKRVEGRSWPAPLRGRLWIHAASKVPDSDTIKAMENFYREIYAVNGITDLKFPEHYPVSRLLGCVEVVGCVKCEELACWKEVPEGVRLEAQTEFCWLCEQPQKLIIPFEMRGYQRIYNLERKIYEAAVRGLRPVQAPLPVKFLLPEPQDPLSLKPGSLVSCVDGSKAAEDKKPEGLLAAIAGARAAATQFSKNDNHQSITMQGRDADVSTRTREESEEFEKSDSELIKRADAKTQRNAE
;
A
#
# COMPACT_ATOMS: atom_id res chain seq x y z
N MET A 1 13.46 -26.53 -13.94
CA MET A 1 13.86 -25.64 -12.84
C MET A 1 13.75 -24.19 -13.34
N GLY A 2 12.60 -23.55 -13.12
CA GLY A 2 12.36 -22.19 -13.59
C GLY A 2 12.89 -21.18 -12.58
N SER A 3 14.04 -20.57 -12.88
CA SER A 3 14.52 -19.37 -12.18
C SER A 3 13.52 -18.24 -12.44
N ARG A 4 12.50 -18.12 -11.58
CA ARG A 4 11.60 -16.96 -11.57
C ARG A 4 12.45 -15.75 -11.22
N SER A 5 12.52 -14.80 -12.16
CA SER A 5 13.08 -13.46 -11.99
C SER A 5 12.74 -12.90 -10.61
N LYS A 6 13.70 -12.98 -9.68
CA LYS A 6 13.65 -12.15 -8.47
C LYS A 6 13.82 -10.73 -9.00
N GLY A 7 12.77 -9.90 -8.90
CA GLY A 7 12.91 -8.49 -9.23
C GLY A 7 14.11 -7.93 -8.46
N ASN A 8 14.98 -7.18 -9.14
CA ASN A 8 16.14 -6.54 -8.51
C ASN A 8 15.67 -5.39 -7.60
N TYR A 9 15.07 -5.75 -6.47
CA TYR A 9 14.63 -4.83 -5.44
C TYR A 9 15.80 -4.60 -4.48
N THR A 10 16.32 -3.37 -4.45
CA THR A 10 17.37 -2.96 -3.52
C THR A 10 16.75 -2.30 -2.30
N ASN A 11 15.90 -1.30 -2.53
CA ASN A 11 15.17 -0.57 -1.50
C ASN A 11 13.70 -0.47 -1.91
N PRO A 12 12.95 -1.60 -1.90
CA PRO A 12 11.60 -1.63 -2.43
C PRO A 12 10.66 -0.76 -1.61
N CYS A 13 9.78 -0.05 -2.31
CA CYS A 13 8.75 0.80 -1.76
C CYS A 13 7.40 0.46 -2.40
N LEU A 14 6.35 0.53 -1.60
CA LEU A 14 4.96 0.36 -2.02
C LEU A 14 4.15 1.60 -1.65
N THR A 15 3.43 2.14 -2.63
CA THR A 15 2.47 3.22 -2.41
C THR A 15 1.14 2.64 -1.94
N LEU A 16 0.63 3.11 -0.80
CA LEU A 16 -0.63 2.72 -0.19
C LEU A 16 -1.56 3.93 -0.07
N HIS A 17 -2.86 3.75 -0.28
CA HIS A 17 -3.83 4.78 0.06
C HIS A 17 -3.94 4.95 1.57
N GLN A 18 -4.30 6.16 2.01
CA GLN A 18 -4.71 6.37 3.39
C GLN A 18 -6.14 5.85 3.62
N PRO A 19 -6.46 5.36 4.82
CA PRO A 19 -5.63 5.34 6.03
C PRO A 19 -4.66 4.14 6.13
N TRP A 20 -4.74 3.15 5.23
CA TRP A 20 -3.98 1.89 5.32
C TRP A 20 -2.46 2.10 5.40
N ALA A 21 -1.92 3.10 4.69
CA ALA A 21 -0.49 3.43 4.73
C ALA A 21 -0.01 3.71 6.17
N SER A 22 -0.72 4.59 6.89
CA SER A 22 -0.37 4.93 8.27
C SER A 22 -0.66 3.77 9.19
N LEU A 23 -1.81 3.10 9.05
CA LEU A 23 -2.17 1.98 9.93
C LEU A 23 -1.13 0.84 9.87
N LEU A 24 -0.53 0.60 8.70
CA LEU A 24 0.52 -0.41 8.52
C LEU A 24 1.83 0.03 9.20
N VAL A 25 2.27 1.26 8.99
CA VAL A 25 3.52 1.80 9.59
C VAL A 25 3.39 2.02 11.10
N TYR A 26 2.18 2.24 11.62
CA TYR A 26 1.91 2.32 13.06
C TYR A 26 1.69 0.94 13.70
N GLY A 27 1.81 -0.16 12.95
CA GLY A 27 1.67 -1.51 13.49
C GLY A 27 0.25 -1.90 13.90
N ILE A 28 -0.76 -1.14 13.47
CA ILE A 28 -2.17 -1.44 13.70
C ILE A 28 -2.64 -2.47 12.67
N LYS A 29 -2.36 -2.21 11.39
CA LYS A 29 -2.53 -3.15 10.28
C LYS A 29 -1.32 -4.06 10.20
N ARG A 30 -1.56 -5.37 10.03
CA ARG A 30 -0.51 -6.41 10.05
C ARG A 30 -0.46 -7.20 8.74
N VAL A 31 -1.50 -7.09 7.93
CA VAL A 31 -1.60 -7.80 6.65
C VAL A 31 -1.88 -6.82 5.54
N GLU A 32 -1.04 -6.77 4.51
CA GLU A 32 -1.30 -6.02 3.29
C GLU A 32 -1.99 -6.90 2.25
N GLY A 33 -3.17 -6.49 1.79
CA GLY A 33 -4.01 -7.27 0.88
C GLY A 33 -3.78 -6.87 -0.59
N ARG A 34 -3.53 -7.84 -1.46
CA ARG A 34 -3.32 -7.61 -2.90
C ARG A 34 -3.97 -8.68 -3.77
N SER A 35 -4.29 -8.33 -5.01
CA SER A 35 -4.72 -9.27 -6.06
C SER A 35 -3.57 -10.09 -6.66
N TRP A 36 -2.37 -9.97 -6.10
CA TRP A 36 -1.17 -10.63 -6.60
C TRP A 36 -0.21 -10.96 -5.44
N PRO A 37 0.58 -12.05 -5.55
CA PRO A 37 1.44 -12.51 -4.47
C PRO A 37 2.64 -11.58 -4.26
N ALA A 38 3.15 -11.50 -3.02
CA ALA A 38 4.31 -10.68 -2.71
C ALA A 38 5.52 -11.13 -3.57
N PRO A 39 6.18 -10.21 -4.30
CA PRO A 39 7.28 -10.55 -5.19
C PRO A 39 8.63 -10.52 -4.45
N LEU A 40 8.62 -10.19 -3.16
CA LEU A 40 9.77 -9.95 -2.31
C LEU A 40 9.50 -10.38 -0.86
N ARG A 41 10.57 -10.48 -0.10
CA ARG A 41 10.60 -10.61 1.35
C ARG A 41 11.62 -9.63 1.93
N GLY A 42 11.51 -9.35 3.22
CA GLY A 42 12.35 -8.39 3.93
C GLY A 42 11.73 -7.00 3.93
N ARG A 43 12.58 -5.98 4.14
CA ARG A 43 12.13 -4.58 4.30
C ARG A 43 11.35 -4.09 3.08
N LEU A 44 10.16 -3.54 3.32
CA LEU A 44 9.35 -2.83 2.36
C LEU A 44 9.04 -1.42 2.90
N TRP A 45 9.46 -0.40 2.16
CA TRP A 45 9.14 0.99 2.45
C TRP A 45 7.68 1.30 2.10
N ILE A 46 7.03 2.14 2.89
CA ILE A 46 5.63 2.50 2.73
C ILE A 46 5.51 3.99 2.45
N HIS A 47 5.00 4.29 1.27
CA HIS A 47 4.64 5.63 0.83
C HIS A 47 3.12 5.80 0.89
N ALA A 48 2.65 6.95 1.37
CA ALA A 48 1.25 7.32 1.32
C ALA A 48 0.91 8.00 -0.01
N ALA A 49 -0.08 7.45 -0.73
CA ALA A 49 -0.60 7.99 -1.97
C ALA A 49 -1.09 9.45 -1.81
N SER A 50 -1.24 10.16 -2.93
CA SER A 50 -1.63 11.57 -2.95
C SER A 50 -3.11 11.83 -2.68
N LYS A 51 -3.99 10.86 -2.93
CA LYS A 51 -5.43 11.02 -2.71
C LYS A 51 -5.71 11.16 -1.21
N VAL A 52 -6.31 12.29 -0.85
CA VAL A 52 -6.76 12.58 0.52
C VAL A 52 -7.85 11.56 0.91
N PRO A 53 -7.71 10.90 2.07
CA PRO A 53 -8.72 9.97 2.55
C PRO A 53 -9.99 10.71 2.94
N ASP A 54 -11.14 10.16 2.56
CA ASP A 54 -12.43 10.66 3.03
C ASP A 54 -12.62 10.39 4.54
N SER A 55 -13.35 11.26 5.23
CA SER A 55 -13.57 11.16 6.69
C SER A 55 -14.30 9.87 7.06
N ASP A 56 -15.29 9.45 6.26
CA ASP A 56 -16.05 8.23 6.53
C ASP A 56 -15.20 6.99 6.25
N THR A 57 -14.28 7.07 5.29
CA THR A 57 -13.26 6.03 5.07
C THR A 57 -12.34 5.86 6.29
N ILE A 58 -11.85 6.96 6.88
CA ILE A 58 -11.04 6.91 8.09
C ILE A 58 -11.85 6.27 9.21
N LYS A 59 -13.06 6.77 9.50
CA LYS A 59 -13.92 6.24 10.57
C LYS A 59 -14.24 4.77 10.38
N ALA A 60 -14.58 4.34 9.17
CA ALA A 60 -14.88 2.95 8.86
C ALA A 60 -13.68 2.04 9.14
N MET A 61 -12.48 2.46 8.73
CA MET A 61 -11.26 1.69 8.97
C MET A 61 -10.83 1.70 10.44
N GLU A 62 -10.93 2.83 11.15
CA GLU A 62 -10.67 2.86 12.59
C GLU A 62 -11.66 1.98 13.35
N ASN A 63 -12.95 2.03 13.02
CA ASN A 63 -13.96 1.17 13.62
C ASN A 63 -13.66 -0.31 13.35
N PHE A 64 -13.33 -0.67 12.11
CA PHE A 64 -12.88 -2.02 11.78
C PHE A 64 -11.72 -2.48 12.65
N TYR A 65 -10.68 -1.66 12.81
CA TYR A 65 -9.55 -2.02 13.64
C TYR A 65 -9.92 -2.07 15.14
N ARG A 66 -10.78 -1.19 15.65
CA ARG A 66 -11.28 -1.30 17.05
C ARG A 66 -11.97 -2.65 17.29
N GLU A 67 -12.89 -3.04 16.40
CA GLU A 67 -13.65 -4.27 16.52
C GLU A 67 -12.76 -5.52 16.46
N ILE A 68 -11.85 -5.62 15.49
CA ILE A 68 -10.99 -6.82 15.37
C ILE A 68 -9.98 -6.91 16.53
N TYR A 69 -9.53 -5.79 17.10
CA TYR A 69 -8.67 -5.79 18.30
C TYR A 69 -9.47 -6.14 19.56
N ALA A 70 -10.73 -5.72 19.66
CA ALA A 70 -11.62 -6.07 20.77
C ALA A 70 -11.89 -7.58 20.85
N VAL A 71 -11.93 -8.29 19.72
CA VAL A 71 -11.98 -9.76 19.68
C VAL A 71 -10.76 -10.40 20.38
N ASN A 72 -9.62 -9.72 20.40
CA ASN A 72 -8.43 -10.13 21.15
C ASN A 72 -8.31 -9.47 22.53
N GLY A 73 -9.39 -8.85 23.04
CA GLY A 73 -9.43 -8.23 24.37
C GLY A 73 -8.79 -6.83 24.46
N ILE A 74 -8.43 -6.21 23.34
CA ILE A 74 -7.81 -4.88 23.31
C ILE A 74 -8.86 -3.84 22.94
N THR A 75 -9.24 -3.00 23.91
CA THR A 75 -10.30 -1.98 23.75
C THR A 75 -9.77 -0.55 23.69
N ASP A 76 -8.63 -0.25 24.31
CA ASP A 76 -7.98 1.08 24.26
C ASP A 76 -7.00 1.18 23.07
N LEU A 77 -7.52 1.02 21.85
CA LEU A 77 -6.73 1.16 20.63
C LEU A 77 -6.58 2.63 20.23
N LYS A 78 -5.33 3.11 20.16
CA LYS A 78 -4.98 4.47 19.76
C LYS A 78 -4.63 4.53 18.27
N PHE A 79 -5.19 5.53 17.58
CA PHE A 79 -4.97 5.77 16.16
C PHE A 79 -4.08 6.99 15.93
N PRO A 80 -3.40 7.08 14.75
CA PRO A 80 -2.69 8.29 14.36
C PRO A 80 -3.63 9.49 14.31
N GLU A 81 -3.21 10.63 14.86
CA GLU A 81 -3.98 11.88 14.80
C GLU A 81 -4.09 12.42 13.36
N HIS A 82 -3.11 12.08 12.50
CA HIS A 82 -3.03 12.57 11.13
C HIS A 82 -2.63 11.46 10.16
N TYR A 83 -3.19 11.52 8.95
CA TYR A 83 -2.94 10.60 7.85
C TYR A 83 -2.31 11.34 6.67
N PRO A 84 -1.00 11.65 6.71
CA PRO A 84 -0.34 12.48 5.70
C PRO A 84 -0.33 11.81 4.32
N VAL A 85 -0.52 12.59 3.26
CA VAL A 85 -0.47 12.13 1.86
C VAL A 85 0.83 12.52 1.18
N SER A 86 1.16 11.86 0.06
CA SER A 86 2.35 12.14 -0.77
C SER A 86 3.68 12.08 -0.01
N ARG A 87 3.77 11.20 0.99
CA ARG A 87 4.94 11.10 1.88
C ARG A 87 5.40 9.67 2.10
N LEU A 88 6.71 9.48 2.14
CA LEU A 88 7.34 8.28 2.69
C LEU A 88 7.13 8.28 4.20
N LEU A 89 6.48 7.24 4.73
CA LEU A 89 6.07 7.20 6.13
C LEU A 89 7.02 6.37 7.00
N GLY A 90 7.62 5.33 6.44
CA GLY A 90 8.35 4.33 7.20
C GLY A 90 8.49 3.03 6.41
N CYS A 91 8.66 1.92 7.11
CA CYS A 91 8.75 0.60 6.50
C CYS A 91 8.21 -0.49 7.43
N VAL A 92 7.92 -1.63 6.83
CA VAL A 92 7.63 -2.90 7.51
C VAL A 92 8.55 -3.99 6.96
N GLU A 93 8.55 -5.15 7.59
CA GLU A 93 9.19 -6.35 7.06
C GLU A 93 8.12 -7.30 6.49
N VAL A 94 8.21 -7.61 5.20
CA VAL A 94 7.36 -8.64 4.58
C VAL A 94 7.99 -10.00 4.83
N VAL A 95 7.39 -10.77 5.73
CA VAL A 95 7.92 -12.08 6.16
C VAL A 95 7.36 -13.25 5.36
N GLY A 96 6.24 -13.05 4.65
CA GLY A 96 5.64 -14.07 3.81
C GLY A 96 4.39 -13.60 3.07
N CYS A 97 3.82 -14.53 2.30
CA CYS A 97 2.58 -14.31 1.57
C CYS A 97 1.77 -15.60 1.59
N VAL A 98 0.52 -15.52 2.00
CA VAL A 98 -0.44 -16.64 2.00
C VAL A 98 -1.75 -16.21 1.34
N LYS A 99 -2.63 -17.14 1.01
CA LYS A 99 -3.99 -16.81 0.58
C LYS A 99 -4.86 -16.37 1.77
N CYS A 100 -5.95 -15.66 1.50
CA CYS A 100 -6.86 -15.26 2.57
C CYS A 100 -7.51 -16.46 3.28
N GLU A 101 -7.83 -17.55 2.58
CA GLU A 101 -8.41 -18.75 3.20
C GLU A 101 -7.41 -19.41 4.15
N GLU A 102 -6.14 -19.49 3.73
CA GLU A 102 -5.05 -20.01 4.56
C GLU A 102 -4.89 -19.19 5.84
N LEU A 103 -4.85 -17.86 5.73
CA LEU A 103 -4.74 -16.98 6.90
C LEU A 103 -5.98 -17.07 7.81
N ALA A 104 -7.17 -17.16 7.23
CA ALA A 104 -8.42 -17.27 7.99
C ALA A 104 -8.48 -18.55 8.86
N CYS A 105 -7.88 -19.65 8.38
CA CYS A 105 -7.83 -20.95 9.04
C CYS A 105 -6.60 -21.13 9.96
N TRP A 106 -5.65 -20.20 9.96
CA TRP A 106 -4.39 -20.34 10.69
C TRP A 106 -4.54 -20.09 12.20
N LYS A 107 -4.90 -21.13 12.97
CA LYS A 107 -5.32 -21.03 14.38
C LYS A 107 -4.28 -20.40 15.32
N GLU A 108 -2.99 -20.56 15.03
CA GLU A 108 -1.89 -19.98 15.81
C GLU A 108 -1.82 -18.45 15.67
N VAL A 109 -2.46 -17.88 14.64
CA VAL A 109 -2.55 -16.44 14.42
C VAL A 109 -3.77 -15.87 15.18
N PRO A 110 -3.62 -14.78 15.95
CA PRO A 110 -4.72 -14.18 16.68
C PRO A 110 -5.92 -13.85 15.79
N GLU A 111 -7.13 -14.08 16.31
CA GLU A 111 -8.36 -13.93 15.52
C GLU A 111 -8.50 -12.58 14.82
N GLY A 112 -8.19 -11.47 15.50
CA GLY A 112 -8.25 -10.14 14.90
C GLY A 112 -7.34 -9.97 13.68
N VAL A 113 -6.19 -10.64 13.67
CA VAL A 113 -5.25 -10.63 12.52
C VAL A 113 -5.82 -11.45 11.37
N ARG A 114 -6.43 -12.61 11.66
CA ARG A 114 -7.09 -13.45 10.65
C ARG A 114 -8.22 -12.71 9.95
N LEU A 115 -8.94 -11.84 10.68
CA LEU A 115 -9.99 -10.99 10.13
C LEU A 115 -9.48 -9.89 9.18
N GLU A 116 -8.17 -9.61 9.13
CA GLU A 116 -7.59 -8.72 8.10
C GLU A 116 -7.53 -9.36 6.71
N ALA A 117 -7.74 -10.68 6.61
CA ALA A 117 -7.68 -11.47 5.37
C ALA A 117 -8.88 -11.18 4.43
N GLN A 118 -8.94 -9.97 3.87
CA GLN A 118 -10.05 -9.48 3.05
C GLN A 118 -9.72 -9.45 1.54
N THR A 119 -8.55 -9.93 1.13
CA THR A 119 -8.09 -9.94 -0.27
C THR A 119 -7.34 -11.23 -0.58
N GLU A 120 -7.38 -11.70 -1.82
CA GLU A 120 -6.85 -12.98 -2.27
C GLU A 120 -5.44 -13.29 -1.74
N PHE A 121 -4.48 -12.38 -1.90
CA PHE A 121 -3.13 -12.54 -1.36
C PHE A 121 -2.90 -11.63 -0.16
N CYS A 122 -2.51 -12.24 0.94
CA CYS A 122 -2.23 -11.61 2.22
C CYS A 122 -0.72 -11.56 2.43
N TRP A 123 -0.12 -10.38 2.30
CA TRP A 123 1.28 -10.13 2.59
C TRP A 123 1.43 -9.91 4.09
N LEU A 124 2.23 -10.75 4.72
CA LEU A 124 2.40 -10.78 6.17
C LEU A 124 3.48 -9.79 6.57
N CYS A 125 3.12 -8.80 7.38
CA CYS A 125 3.99 -7.68 7.73
C CYS A 125 4.33 -7.67 9.23
N GLU A 126 5.63 -7.57 9.52
CA GLU A 126 6.18 -7.48 10.87
C GLU A 126 7.06 -6.22 11.04
N GLN A 127 7.54 -6.00 12.26
CA GLN A 127 8.55 -4.98 12.60
C GLN A 127 8.28 -3.58 12.01
N PRO A 128 7.09 -3.01 12.26
CA PRO A 128 6.76 -1.67 11.78
C PRO A 128 7.74 -0.63 12.34
N GLN A 129 8.26 0.20 11.46
CA GLN A 129 9.14 1.31 11.78
C GLN A 129 8.64 2.56 11.09
N LYS A 130 8.50 3.66 11.83
CA LYS A 130 8.04 4.95 11.29
C LYS A 130 9.18 5.95 11.22
N LEU A 131 9.13 6.83 10.23
CA LEU A 131 10.01 7.99 10.18
C LEU A 131 9.54 9.01 11.22
N ILE A 132 10.51 9.62 11.92
CA ILE A 132 10.23 10.75 12.83
C ILE A 132 9.62 11.92 12.03
N ILE A 133 10.18 12.17 10.84
CA ILE A 133 9.69 13.19 9.90
C ILE A 133 9.46 12.49 8.55
N PRO A 134 8.19 12.32 8.11
CA PRO A 134 7.88 11.74 6.82
C PRO A 134 8.39 12.61 5.66
N PHE A 135 9.03 11.98 4.66
CA PHE A 135 9.61 12.70 3.53
C PHE A 135 8.60 12.93 2.43
N GLU A 136 8.51 14.16 1.93
CA GLU A 136 7.72 14.44 0.75
C GLU A 136 8.40 13.88 -0.49
N MET A 137 7.69 13.04 -1.22
CA MET A 137 8.17 12.46 -2.47
C MET A 137 7.01 11.93 -3.31
N ARG A 138 7.23 11.78 -4.61
CA ARG A 138 6.28 11.13 -5.51
C ARG A 138 6.25 9.62 -5.25
N GLY A 139 5.04 9.07 -5.15
CA GLY A 139 4.82 7.63 -5.16
C GLY A 139 4.62 7.11 -6.59
N TYR A 140 4.89 5.83 -6.79
CA TYR A 140 4.70 5.15 -8.08
C TYR A 140 3.76 3.96 -7.94
N GLN A 141 3.22 3.51 -9.07
CA GLN A 141 2.44 2.28 -9.16
C GLN A 141 3.33 1.05 -8.98
N ARG A 142 2.74 -0.03 -8.46
CA ARG A 142 3.44 -1.30 -8.13
C ARG A 142 4.59 -1.04 -7.14
N ILE A 143 5.50 -2.01 -7.02
CA ILE A 143 6.72 -1.85 -6.21
C ILE A 143 7.79 -1.18 -7.06
N TYR A 144 8.45 -0.18 -6.47
CA TYR A 144 9.56 0.56 -7.08
C TYR A 144 10.72 0.65 -6.08
N ASN A 145 11.93 0.92 -6.57
CA ASN A 145 13.07 1.16 -5.68
C ASN A 145 13.13 2.63 -5.28
N LEU A 146 13.36 2.90 -4.00
CA LEU A 146 13.68 4.25 -3.53
C LEU A 146 14.99 4.73 -4.14
N GLU A 147 15.06 6.03 -4.44
CA GLU A 147 16.32 6.68 -4.77
C GLU A 147 17.30 6.57 -3.61
N ARG A 148 18.59 6.34 -3.94
CA ARG A 148 19.63 6.10 -2.95
C ARG A 148 19.72 7.21 -1.88
N LYS A 149 19.62 8.48 -2.28
CA LYS A 149 19.68 9.62 -1.35
C LYS A 149 18.50 9.63 -0.37
N ILE A 150 17.29 9.34 -0.87
CA ILE A 150 16.08 9.25 -0.05
C ILE A 150 16.20 8.10 0.94
N TYR A 151 16.64 6.93 0.49
CA TYR A 151 16.88 5.77 1.35
C TYR A 151 17.91 6.06 2.45
N GLU A 152 19.09 6.59 2.09
CA GLU A 152 20.16 6.90 3.04
C GLU A 152 19.70 7.88 4.12
N ALA A 153 18.89 8.88 3.75
CA ALA A 153 18.28 9.81 4.71
C ALA A 153 17.21 9.12 5.57
N ALA A 154 16.37 8.27 4.96
CA ALA A 154 15.22 7.67 5.62
C ALA A 154 15.67 6.68 6.71
N VAL A 155 16.68 5.86 6.44
CA VAL A 155 17.21 4.90 7.42
C VAL A 155 17.66 5.59 8.71
N ARG A 156 18.23 6.81 8.62
CA ARG A 156 18.67 7.58 9.79
C ARG A 156 17.51 8.09 10.65
N GLY A 157 16.33 8.26 10.05
CA GLY A 157 15.13 8.77 10.70
C GLY A 157 14.14 7.70 11.18
N LEU A 158 14.45 6.42 11.00
CA LEU A 158 13.55 5.33 11.39
C LEU A 158 13.54 5.10 12.90
N ARG A 159 12.33 4.88 13.44
CA ARG A 159 12.11 4.46 14.81
C ARG A 159 11.20 3.23 14.83
N PRO A 160 11.54 2.19 15.63
CA PRO A 160 10.62 1.08 15.88
C PRO A 160 9.29 1.57 16.44
N VAL A 161 8.20 0.92 16.04
CA VAL A 161 6.87 1.16 16.59
C VAL A 161 6.48 0.00 17.50
N GLN A 162 6.00 0.32 18.69
CA GLN A 162 5.39 -0.67 19.58
C GLN A 162 3.96 -0.93 19.10
N ALA A 163 3.77 -2.07 18.42
CA ALA A 163 2.45 -2.49 17.96
C ALA A 163 1.52 -2.78 19.15
N PRO A 164 0.21 -2.45 19.08
CA PRO A 164 -0.73 -2.73 20.17
C PRO A 164 -0.87 -4.23 20.47
N LEU A 165 -0.76 -5.07 19.44
CA LEU A 165 -0.62 -6.51 19.56
C LEU A 165 0.53 -6.97 18.65
N PRO A 166 1.75 -7.14 19.17
CA PRO A 166 2.86 -7.68 18.40
C PRO A 166 2.54 -9.10 17.93
N VAL A 167 2.72 -9.35 16.63
CA VAL A 167 2.48 -10.66 16.00
C VAL A 167 3.77 -11.13 15.34
N LYS A 168 4.03 -12.42 15.48
CA LYS A 168 5.09 -13.12 14.75
C LYS A 168 4.45 -14.27 13.96
N PHE A 169 4.56 -14.21 12.64
CA PHE A 169 4.07 -15.23 11.73
C PHE A 169 5.06 -16.38 11.69
N LEU A 170 4.72 -17.47 12.38
CA LEU A 170 5.59 -18.63 12.48
C LEU A 170 5.74 -19.31 11.11
N LEU A 171 6.95 -19.70 10.77
CA LEU A 171 7.22 -20.44 9.55
C LEU A 171 6.74 -21.90 9.72
N PRO A 172 5.97 -22.46 8.77
CA PRO A 172 5.59 -23.88 8.80
C PRO A 172 6.81 -24.79 8.83
N GLU A 173 7.85 -24.40 8.10
CA GLU A 173 9.16 -25.04 8.14
C GLU A 173 10.18 -24.00 8.66
N PRO A 174 10.56 -24.05 9.95
CA PRO A 174 11.49 -23.07 10.54
C PRO A 174 12.85 -23.01 9.86
N GLN A 175 13.26 -24.09 9.19
CA GLN A 175 14.53 -24.20 8.46
C GLN A 175 14.45 -23.62 7.04
N ASP A 176 13.23 -23.38 6.51
CA ASP A 176 13.01 -22.71 5.23
C ASP A 176 12.40 -21.31 5.46
N PRO A 177 13.21 -20.24 5.41
CA PRO A 177 12.74 -18.86 5.49
C PRO A 177 11.72 -18.49 4.39
N LEU A 178 11.59 -19.30 3.34
CA LEU A 178 10.68 -19.09 2.22
C LEU A 178 9.36 -19.85 2.34
N SER A 179 9.15 -20.58 3.44
CA SER A 179 8.04 -21.52 3.60
C SER A 179 6.65 -20.87 3.61
N LEU A 180 6.49 -19.61 4.08
CA LEU A 180 5.20 -18.90 3.98
C LEU A 180 4.96 -18.37 2.55
N LYS A 181 4.51 -19.26 1.67
CA LYS A 181 4.10 -18.99 0.28
C LYS A 181 2.63 -19.42 0.08
N PRO A 182 1.91 -18.89 -0.92
CA PRO A 182 0.53 -19.31 -1.15
C PRO A 182 0.44 -20.83 -1.37
N GLY A 183 -0.45 -21.50 -0.64
CA GLY A 183 -0.59 -22.96 -0.63
C GLY A 183 0.34 -23.69 0.35
N SER A 184 1.05 -22.99 1.24
CA SER A 184 1.94 -23.61 2.23
C SER A 184 1.21 -24.09 3.48
N LEU A 185 0.01 -23.58 3.76
CA LEU A 185 -0.75 -23.92 4.97
C LEU A 185 -1.84 -24.96 4.70
N VAL A 186 -1.81 -25.64 3.54
CA VAL A 186 -2.90 -26.50 3.04
C VAL A 186 -3.35 -27.61 4.00
N SER A 187 -2.53 -28.03 4.96
CA SER A 187 -2.90 -29.02 5.98
C SER A 187 -3.98 -28.56 6.97
N CYS A 188 -4.39 -27.28 7.00
CA CYS A 188 -5.47 -26.79 7.86
C CYS A 188 -6.84 -26.67 7.16
N VAL A 189 -6.94 -27.07 5.88
CA VAL A 189 -8.19 -26.98 5.09
C VAL A 189 -9.01 -28.28 5.14
N ASP A 190 -8.46 -29.38 5.69
CA ASP A 190 -9.21 -30.62 5.82
C ASP A 190 -10.26 -30.55 6.95
N GLY A 191 -11.51 -30.38 6.52
CA GLY A 191 -12.64 -31.11 7.12
C GLY A 191 -13.28 -30.56 8.38
N SER A 192 -13.05 -29.30 8.77
CA SER A 192 -13.87 -28.66 9.79
C SER A 192 -14.63 -27.48 9.18
N LYS A 193 -15.91 -27.70 8.84
CA LYS A 193 -16.89 -26.60 8.87
C LYS A 193 -16.74 -25.96 10.25
N ALA A 194 -16.06 -24.82 10.32
CA ALA A 194 -15.99 -24.06 11.56
C ALA A 194 -17.44 -23.82 11.98
N ALA A 195 -17.75 -24.18 13.22
CA ALA A 195 -19.01 -23.79 13.84
C ALA A 195 -19.21 -22.29 13.56
N GLU A 196 -20.31 -21.94 12.93
CA GLU A 196 -20.72 -20.56 12.76
C GLU A 196 -21.09 -20.02 14.14
N ASP A 197 -20.09 -19.73 14.96
CA ASP A 197 -20.27 -18.79 16.05
C ASP A 197 -20.73 -17.49 15.40
N LYS A 198 -21.99 -17.12 15.65
CA LYS A 198 -22.59 -15.91 15.11
C LYS A 198 -21.75 -14.73 15.59
N LYS A 199 -20.88 -14.24 14.70
CA LYS A 199 -20.05 -13.07 14.98
C LYS A 199 -20.95 -11.92 15.45
N PRO A 200 -20.51 -11.12 16.42
CA PRO A 200 -21.27 -9.97 16.88
C PRO A 200 -21.67 -9.08 15.71
N GLU A 201 -22.89 -8.55 15.73
CA GLU A 201 -23.43 -7.71 14.65
C GLU A 201 -22.53 -6.51 14.35
N GLY A 202 -21.97 -5.88 15.39
CA GLY A 202 -21.01 -4.78 15.26
C GLY A 202 -19.75 -5.15 14.46
N LEU A 203 -19.18 -6.33 14.70
CA LEU A 203 -18.00 -6.82 13.99
C LEU A 203 -18.31 -7.06 12.50
N LEU A 204 -19.48 -7.64 12.20
CA LEU A 204 -19.92 -7.87 10.81
C LEU A 204 -20.13 -6.54 10.06
N ALA A 205 -20.80 -5.58 10.71
CA ALA A 205 -20.98 -4.24 10.17
C ALA A 205 -19.65 -3.54 9.91
N ALA A 206 -18.68 -3.68 10.82
CA ALA A 206 -17.35 -3.10 10.67
C ALA A 206 -16.54 -3.73 9.52
N ILE A 207 -16.62 -5.06 9.36
CA ILE A 207 -16.02 -5.76 8.20
C ILE A 207 -16.66 -5.26 6.89
N ALA A 208 -17.99 -5.11 6.85
CA ALA A 208 -18.69 -4.60 5.68
C ALA A 208 -18.28 -3.16 5.35
N GLY A 209 -18.17 -2.30 6.36
CA GLY A 209 -17.67 -0.92 6.22
C GLY A 209 -16.25 -0.85 5.66
N ALA A 210 -15.33 -1.68 6.17
CA ALA A 210 -13.96 -1.77 5.66
C ALA A 210 -13.90 -2.23 4.20
N ARG A 211 -14.73 -3.21 3.81
CA ARG A 211 -14.84 -3.67 2.42
C ARG A 211 -15.34 -2.56 1.50
N ALA A 212 -16.41 -1.86 1.89
CA ALA A 212 -16.93 -0.73 1.14
C ALA A 212 -15.85 0.35 0.95
N ALA A 213 -15.14 0.71 2.03
CA ALA A 213 -14.03 1.65 2.01
C ALA A 213 -12.90 1.24 1.04
N ALA A 214 -12.54 -0.05 0.97
CA ALA A 214 -11.49 -0.52 0.06
C ALA A 214 -11.87 -0.39 -1.43
N THR A 215 -13.15 -0.56 -1.78
CA THR A 215 -13.61 -0.53 -3.19
C THR A 215 -13.61 0.86 -3.83
N GLN A 216 -13.49 1.94 -3.06
CA GLN A 216 -13.55 3.30 -3.62
C GLN A 216 -12.36 3.67 -4.53
N PHE A 217 -11.27 2.90 -4.47
CA PHE A 217 -10.05 3.16 -5.25
C PHE A 217 -9.91 2.25 -6.48
N SER A 218 -10.76 1.22 -6.64
CA SER A 218 -10.67 0.29 -7.77
C SER A 218 -11.27 0.85 -9.07
N LYS A 219 -12.11 1.89 -9.00
CA LYS A 219 -12.88 2.39 -10.15
C LYS A 219 -12.08 3.21 -11.18
N ASN A 220 -10.82 3.56 -10.90
CA ASN A 220 -10.02 4.45 -11.77
C ASN A 220 -8.94 3.74 -12.60
N ASP A 221 -8.79 2.42 -12.53
CA ASP A 221 -7.79 1.66 -13.29
C ASP A 221 -8.34 1.05 -14.60
N ASN A 222 -9.47 1.53 -15.11
CA ASN A 222 -9.89 1.19 -16.48
C ASN A 222 -9.14 2.07 -17.48
N HIS A 223 -8.03 1.54 -18.00
CA HIS A 223 -7.52 1.95 -19.30
C HIS A 223 -8.66 1.90 -20.33
N GLN A 224 -8.84 3.01 -21.05
CA GLN A 224 -9.61 3.07 -22.28
C GLN A 224 -9.15 1.94 -23.20
N SER A 225 -9.95 0.88 -23.31
CA SER A 225 -9.87 -0.05 -24.42
C SER A 225 -10.36 0.69 -25.65
N ILE A 226 -9.42 1.21 -26.45
CA ILE A 226 -9.70 1.62 -27.82
C ILE A 226 -10.02 0.34 -28.59
N THR A 227 -11.31 0.07 -28.75
CA THR A 227 -11.80 -0.97 -29.65
C THR A 227 -11.68 -0.45 -31.07
N MET A 228 -10.70 -0.96 -31.82
CA MET A 228 -10.61 -0.82 -33.27
C MET A 228 -11.69 -1.68 -33.92
N GLN A 229 -12.76 -1.05 -34.41
CA GLN A 229 -13.60 -1.58 -35.49
C GLN A 229 -13.90 -0.45 -36.47
N GLY A 230 -13.39 -0.56 -37.69
CA GLY A 230 -13.56 0.43 -38.74
C GLY A 230 -14.92 0.34 -39.45
N ARG A 231 -15.38 1.48 -39.97
CA ARG A 231 -15.86 1.69 -41.35
C ARG A 231 -16.07 3.19 -41.63
N ASP A 232 -15.37 3.61 -42.68
CA ASP A 232 -15.42 4.75 -43.60
C ASP A 232 -16.30 6.01 -43.40
N ALA A 233 -15.62 7.12 -43.73
CA ALA A 233 -16.04 8.41 -44.30
C ALA A 233 -16.81 9.42 -43.42
N ASP A 234 -16.15 10.51 -43.03
CA ASP A 234 -16.18 11.78 -43.79
C ASP A 234 -15.12 12.79 -43.29
N VAL A 235 -14.66 13.66 -44.18
CA VAL A 235 -13.61 14.67 -44.00
C VAL A 235 -14.13 15.84 -43.17
N SER A 236 -13.38 16.28 -42.14
CA SER A 236 -13.41 17.67 -41.69
C SER A 236 -12.12 18.08 -40.99
N THR A 237 -11.36 18.93 -41.67
CA THR A 237 -10.18 19.65 -41.19
C THR A 237 -10.58 20.71 -40.16
N ARG A 238 -10.00 20.70 -38.96
CA ARG A 238 -9.70 21.88 -38.11
C ARG A 238 -9.17 21.46 -36.74
N THR A 239 -7.87 21.62 -36.53
CA THR A 239 -7.21 22.28 -35.37
C THR A 239 -5.73 21.92 -35.37
N ARG A 240 -4.94 22.77 -36.02
CA ARG A 240 -3.48 22.85 -35.91
C ARG A 240 -3.16 24.32 -35.62
N GLU A 241 -3.50 24.79 -34.41
CA GLU A 241 -3.20 26.17 -33.99
C GLU A 241 -2.74 26.30 -32.53
N GLU A 242 -2.65 25.24 -31.72
CA GLU A 242 -2.18 25.38 -30.31
C GLU A 242 -0.70 25.01 -30.08
N SER A 243 0.04 24.61 -31.12
CA SER A 243 1.47 24.23 -30.97
C SER A 243 2.47 25.32 -31.35
N GLU A 244 2.04 26.50 -31.81
CA GLU A 244 2.95 27.60 -32.20
C GLU A 244 3.02 28.75 -31.17
N GLU A 245 2.17 28.75 -30.13
CA GLU A 245 2.16 29.82 -29.13
C GLU A 245 3.13 29.57 -27.94
N PHE A 246 3.50 28.32 -27.69
CA PHE A 246 4.38 27.99 -26.55
C PHE A 246 5.88 28.17 -26.85
N GLU A 247 6.32 27.99 -28.11
CA GLU A 247 7.73 28.16 -28.49
C GLU A 247 8.16 29.63 -28.65
N LYS A 248 7.22 30.56 -28.83
CA LYS A 248 7.55 32.00 -28.92
C LYS A 248 7.88 32.61 -27.56
N SER A 249 7.20 32.16 -26.50
CA SER A 249 7.35 32.66 -25.12
C SER A 249 8.76 32.43 -24.56
N ASP A 250 9.35 31.26 -24.78
CA ASP A 250 10.67 30.92 -24.24
C ASP A 250 11.81 31.67 -24.95
N SER A 251 11.66 31.98 -26.23
CA SER A 251 12.68 32.71 -27.00
C SER A 251 12.81 34.20 -26.60
N GLU A 252 11.73 34.80 -26.08
CA GLU A 252 11.70 36.20 -25.62
C GLU A 252 12.20 36.36 -24.18
N LEU A 253 11.97 35.35 -23.32
CA LEU A 253 12.47 35.32 -21.94
C LEU A 253 13.99 35.16 -21.88
N ILE A 254 14.58 34.36 -22.78
CA ILE A 254 16.04 34.17 -22.85
C ILE A 254 16.75 35.45 -23.32
N LYS A 255 16.18 36.22 -24.26
CA LYS A 255 16.77 37.49 -24.74
C LYS A 255 16.73 38.62 -23.71
N ARG A 256 15.82 38.57 -22.72
CA ARG A 256 15.71 39.59 -21.66
C ARG A 256 16.66 39.34 -20.48
N ALA A 257 17.18 38.12 -20.33
CA ALA A 257 18.16 37.81 -19.28
C ALA A 257 19.58 38.30 -19.65
N ASP A 258 19.99 38.20 -20.91
CA ASP A 258 21.33 38.60 -21.34
C ASP A 258 21.53 40.12 -21.41
N ALA A 259 20.47 40.90 -21.65
CA ALA A 259 20.55 42.37 -21.68
C ALA A 259 20.68 43.01 -20.28
N LYS A 260 20.43 42.26 -19.20
CA LYS A 260 20.55 42.76 -17.81
C LYS A 260 21.92 42.53 -17.19
N THR A 261 22.74 41.65 -17.76
CA THR A 261 24.10 41.36 -17.25
C THR A 261 25.15 42.36 -17.79
N GLN A 262 24.86 43.07 -18.88
CA GLN A 262 25.78 44.06 -19.48
C GLN A 262 25.59 45.52 -19.02
N ARG A 263 24.70 45.81 -18.06
CA ARG A 263 24.52 47.18 -17.52
C ARG A 263 25.10 47.44 -16.13
N ASN A 264 25.77 46.46 -15.52
CA ASN A 264 26.40 46.61 -14.20
C ASN A 264 27.94 46.44 -14.26
N ALA A 265 28.55 46.76 -15.39
CA ALA A 265 30.00 46.79 -15.56
C ALA A 265 30.39 47.98 -16.44
N GLU A 266 30.07 49.19 -15.96
CA GLU A 266 30.72 50.47 -16.30
C GLU A 266 30.49 51.45 -15.14
#